data_AF-A0A2N3ENK6-F1
#
_entry.id   AF-A0A2N3ENK6-F1
#
_cell.length_a   1.000
_cell.length_b   1.000
_cell.length_c   1.000
_cell.angle_alpha   90.00
_cell.angle_beta   90.00
_cell.angle_gamma   90.00
#
_symmetry.space_group_name_H-M   'P 1'
#
loop_
_entity.id
_entity.type
_entity.pdbx_description
1 polymer ?
#
loop_
_entity_poly.entity_id
_entity_poly.type
_entity_poly.pdbx_seq_one_letter_code
_entity_poly.pdbx_strand_id
1 'polypeptide(L)'
;MNQSATDPDGIFDAGETIADDFYSNTGFYAMVNAPAGSPFAGGVVGTDLTAFAFLNPAFTGVTVADNSVLAATIINCALIANQAVVIPGAAGTNAFTDPGRGQGVLATDGTEIVFGADPVNPALGLYLEYPEDIRMYGFSFNTTLGTWGVQGDFTYRPNQPVQLDTDQLTIASLNSGCTFQQLLGPSAYGALIPGATGLANPDTYGASCGTMGTGAQTMDIQGYERTKIFTAQVGTTATFTASNPLIGAVGADLGILVTEVGAMYAPDAPNTSGANLRWGNVCASGGTDLPLGGFLSLADRDGCRPTSVSWGYVLLGQLQYNSVFGTAVTLNPTVAWSHGVSGNSPSPLSNYREGAKSVSLQLNGSYQRWRGGVSYTNFFGDAKYADNTDRDFMSMNISYAF
;
A
#
# COMPACT_ATOMS: atom_id res chain seq x y z
N MET A 1 13.76 -12.99 0.92
CA MET A 1 14.30 -12.29 -0.27
C MET A 1 15.55 -11.56 0.22
N ASN A 2 16.75 -12.10 0.00
CA ASN A 2 18.01 -11.46 0.44
C ASN A 2 18.37 -10.36 -0.55
N GLN A 3 18.32 -9.10 -0.14
CA GLN A 3 19.01 -8.01 -0.83
C GLN A 3 20.19 -7.60 0.04
N SER A 4 21.41 -7.77 -0.47
CA SER A 4 22.62 -7.26 0.19
C SER A 4 22.65 -5.74 0.06
N ALA A 5 22.51 -5.03 1.17
CA ALA A 5 22.83 -3.61 1.24
C ALA A 5 24.35 -3.46 1.28
N THR A 6 24.93 -2.78 0.27
CA THR A 6 26.34 -2.36 0.31
C THR A 6 26.45 -1.10 1.17
N ASP A 7 27.23 -1.16 2.25
CA ASP A 7 27.57 -0.07 3.18
C ASP A 7 28.50 0.96 2.49
N PRO A 8 27.99 2.16 2.12
CA PRO A 8 28.79 3.17 1.42
C PRO A 8 29.74 3.94 2.36
N ASP A 9 29.53 3.84 3.67
CA ASP A 9 30.20 4.69 4.67
C ASP A 9 31.32 3.95 5.42
N GLY A 10 31.50 2.65 5.17
CA GLY A 10 32.63 1.85 5.67
C GLY A 10 32.65 1.72 7.19
N ILE A 11 31.49 1.78 7.83
CA ILE A 11 31.36 1.58 9.28
C ILE A 11 31.38 0.09 9.64
N PHE A 12 31.01 -0.79 8.70
CA PHE A 12 31.08 -2.24 8.85
C PHE A 12 32.11 -2.86 7.90
N ASP A 13 32.87 -3.83 8.40
CA ASP A 13 33.91 -4.52 7.63
C ASP A 13 33.27 -5.25 6.43
N ALA A 14 33.81 -5.02 5.24
CA ALA A 14 33.20 -5.53 4.01
C ALA A 14 33.32 -7.06 3.95
N GLY A 15 32.24 -7.77 4.25
CA GLY A 15 32.17 -9.21 4.04
C GLY A 15 31.24 -10.01 4.95
N GLU A 16 30.73 -9.43 6.04
CA GLU A 16 29.85 -10.17 6.95
C GLU A 16 28.51 -9.45 7.13
N THR A 17 27.49 -10.01 6.48
CA THR A 17 26.12 -9.77 6.94
C THR A 17 25.86 -10.71 8.10
N ILE A 18 25.14 -10.26 9.14
CA ILE A 18 24.66 -11.11 10.25
C ILE A 18 23.97 -12.40 9.73
N ALA A 19 23.41 -12.34 8.53
CA ALA A 19 22.80 -13.46 7.83
C ALA A 19 23.81 -14.52 7.34
N ASP A 20 25.03 -14.17 6.91
CA ASP A 20 26.00 -15.15 6.40
C ASP A 20 26.54 -16.06 7.52
N ASP A 21 26.71 -15.54 8.73
CA ASP A 21 27.06 -16.34 9.92
C ASP A 21 25.93 -17.29 10.36
N PHE A 22 24.67 -16.93 10.11
CA PHE A 22 23.52 -17.74 10.49
C PHE A 22 23.31 -18.95 9.57
N TYR A 23 23.67 -18.85 8.28
CA TYR A 23 23.39 -19.87 7.27
C TYR A 23 24.62 -20.69 6.79
N SER A 24 25.85 -20.35 7.19
CA SER A 24 27.08 -20.95 6.63
C SER A 24 27.33 -22.43 6.99
N ASN A 25 26.49 -23.07 7.80
CA ASN A 25 26.46 -24.53 8.04
C ASN A 25 27.83 -25.17 8.35
N THR A 26 28.77 -24.39 8.90
CA THR A 26 30.07 -24.86 9.35
C THR A 26 30.08 -24.92 10.87
N GLY A 27 29.48 -25.99 11.39
CA GLY A 27 29.69 -26.51 12.74
C GLY A 27 29.75 -25.51 13.90
N PHE A 28 28.63 -25.39 14.62
CA PHE A 28 28.53 -25.07 16.06
C PHE A 28 29.36 -23.88 16.60
N TYR A 29 28.65 -22.92 17.21
CA TYR A 29 29.13 -21.81 18.06
C TYR A 29 29.51 -20.49 17.38
N ALA A 30 28.51 -19.74 16.93
CA ALA A 30 28.58 -18.27 16.97
C ALA A 30 27.19 -17.68 17.23
N MET A 31 26.56 -18.09 18.35
CA MET A 31 25.48 -17.29 18.92
C MET A 31 26.12 -16.09 19.63
N VAL A 32 25.74 -14.89 19.21
CA VAL A 32 26.13 -13.58 19.79
C VAL A 32 26.32 -13.71 21.30
N ASN A 33 27.53 -13.39 21.75
CA ASN A 33 27.96 -13.59 23.13
C ASN A 33 27.13 -12.69 24.06
N ALA A 34 26.17 -13.28 24.78
CA ALA A 34 25.36 -12.52 25.72
C ALA A 34 26.25 -11.87 26.81
N PRO A 35 25.92 -10.68 27.33
CA PRO A 35 26.73 -10.00 28.33
C PRO A 35 27.09 -10.92 29.49
N ALA A 36 28.35 -10.90 29.94
CA ALA A 36 28.81 -11.68 31.08
C ALA A 36 27.97 -11.35 32.33
N GLY A 37 27.26 -12.34 32.86
CA GLY A 37 26.31 -12.18 33.96
C GLY A 37 24.83 -12.11 33.55
N SER A 38 24.52 -12.16 32.26
CA SER A 38 23.16 -12.41 31.79
C SER A 38 22.80 -13.90 31.95
N PRO A 39 21.52 -14.25 32.20
CA PRO A 39 21.07 -15.64 32.28
C PRO A 39 21.10 -16.37 30.92
N PHE A 40 21.59 -15.69 29.87
CA PHE A 40 21.70 -16.18 28.51
C PHE A 40 23.18 -16.37 28.09
N ALA A 41 24.13 -16.19 29.01
CA ALA A 41 25.54 -16.47 28.80
C ALA A 41 25.78 -17.99 28.74
N GLY A 42 25.55 -18.57 27.56
CA GLY A 42 25.62 -20.00 27.30
C GLY A 42 24.44 -20.40 26.42
N GLY A 43 24.67 -20.44 25.09
CA GLY A 43 23.65 -20.71 24.08
C GLY A 43 22.76 -21.89 24.44
N VAL A 44 21.44 -21.63 24.46
CA VAL A 44 20.46 -22.59 24.96
C VAL A 44 20.01 -23.46 23.80
N VAL A 45 20.78 -24.52 23.57
CA VAL A 45 20.38 -25.69 22.79
C VAL A 45 20.75 -26.91 23.65
N GLY A 46 19.76 -27.73 24.02
CA GLY A 46 19.97 -28.95 24.82
C GLY A 46 20.18 -28.78 26.33
N THR A 47 19.88 -27.61 26.92
CA THR A 47 20.04 -27.38 28.37
C THR A 47 18.75 -27.60 29.16
N ASP A 48 18.89 -28.03 30.42
CA ASP A 48 17.80 -28.10 31.41
C ASP A 48 17.28 -26.68 31.74
N LEU A 49 15.95 -26.51 31.85
CA LEU A 49 15.32 -25.23 32.16
C LEU A 49 15.75 -24.64 33.52
N THR A 50 16.37 -25.46 34.37
CA THR A 50 17.01 -25.03 35.63
C THR A 50 18.13 -24.00 35.45
N ALA A 51 18.71 -23.88 34.24
CA ALA A 51 19.69 -22.86 33.92
C ALA A 51 19.10 -21.44 33.87
N PHE A 52 17.77 -21.29 33.74
CA PHE A 52 17.09 -20.00 33.78
C PHE A 52 16.71 -19.63 35.22
N ALA A 53 17.46 -18.69 35.80
CA ALA A 53 17.33 -18.27 37.21
C ALA A 53 15.94 -17.72 37.62
N PHE A 54 15.02 -17.50 36.68
CA PHE A 54 13.68 -16.96 36.93
C PHE A 54 12.55 -17.99 36.78
N LEU A 55 12.85 -19.23 36.39
CA LEU A 55 11.84 -20.27 36.21
C LEU A 55 11.59 -21.03 37.54
N ASN A 56 10.32 -21.35 37.79
CA ASN A 56 9.84 -22.03 38.99
C ASN A 56 10.57 -23.39 39.20
N PRO A 57 10.93 -23.79 40.44
CA PRO A 57 11.48 -25.13 40.73
C PRO A 57 10.61 -26.29 40.22
N ALA A 58 9.35 -26.06 39.86
CA ALA A 58 8.49 -27.00 39.14
C ALA A 58 9.03 -27.46 37.76
N PHE A 59 10.00 -26.75 37.17
CA PHE A 59 10.61 -27.09 35.86
C PHE A 59 11.92 -27.87 35.98
N THR A 60 12.28 -28.34 37.17
CA THR A 60 13.49 -29.14 37.40
C THR A 60 13.44 -30.46 36.61
N GLY A 61 14.40 -30.68 35.71
CA GLY A 61 14.49 -31.90 34.89
C GLY A 61 13.71 -31.83 33.56
N VAL A 62 13.24 -30.65 33.16
CA VAL A 62 12.62 -30.44 31.84
C VAL A 62 13.71 -30.10 30.83
N THR A 63 13.99 -31.03 29.93
CA THR A 63 14.91 -30.83 28.80
C THR A 63 14.22 -30.09 27.67
N VAL A 64 14.82 -29.00 27.18
CA VAL A 64 14.35 -28.30 25.99
C VAL A 64 14.76 -29.11 24.75
N ALA A 65 13.78 -29.59 23.99
CA ALA A 65 14.03 -30.30 22.74
C ALA A 65 14.51 -29.33 21.65
N ASP A 66 15.43 -29.79 20.81
CA ASP A 66 15.90 -29.05 19.64
C ASP A 66 14.72 -28.72 18.72
N ASN A 67 14.74 -27.51 18.13
CA ASN A 67 13.70 -26.98 17.26
C ASN A 67 12.28 -26.91 17.89
N SER A 68 12.17 -26.96 19.23
CA SER A 68 10.88 -26.79 19.91
C SER A 68 10.46 -25.31 19.98
N VAL A 69 9.15 -25.07 20.09
CA VAL A 69 8.60 -23.72 20.32
C VAL A 69 9.20 -23.09 21.58
N LEU A 70 9.45 -23.90 22.62
CA LEU A 70 10.09 -23.47 23.85
C LEU A 70 11.53 -22.99 23.63
N ALA A 71 12.32 -23.69 22.79
CA ALA A 71 13.65 -23.25 22.40
C ALA A 71 13.60 -21.91 21.64
N ALA A 72 12.65 -21.75 20.71
CA ALA A 72 12.46 -20.50 19.98
C ALA A 72 12.05 -19.33 20.89
N THR A 73 11.14 -19.55 21.85
CA THR A 73 10.75 -18.52 22.83
C THR A 73 11.94 -18.06 23.67
N ILE A 74 12.77 -19.01 24.13
CA ILE A 74 14.00 -18.72 24.87
C ILE A 74 14.96 -17.86 24.05
N ILE A 75 15.20 -18.24 22.79
CA ILE A 75 16.06 -17.50 21.86
C ILE A 75 15.51 -16.08 21.65
N ASN A 76 14.20 -15.93 21.43
CA ASN A 76 13.56 -14.62 21.27
C ASN A 76 13.69 -13.73 22.50
N CYS A 77 13.56 -14.29 23.71
CA CYS A 77 13.79 -13.53 24.93
C CYS A 77 15.23 -13.02 25.01
N ALA A 78 16.21 -13.84 24.63
CA ALA A 78 17.62 -13.44 24.58
C ALA A 78 17.88 -12.38 23.49
N LEU A 79 17.27 -12.55 22.31
CA LEU A 79 17.42 -11.66 21.17
C LEU A 79 16.83 -10.28 21.45
N ILE A 80 15.61 -10.23 21.98
CA ILE A 80 14.97 -8.98 22.45
C ILE A 80 15.83 -8.31 23.53
N ALA A 81 16.37 -9.07 24.50
CA ALA A 81 17.22 -8.51 25.54
C ALA A 81 18.53 -7.92 25.01
N ASN A 82 19.09 -8.45 23.91
CA ASN A 82 20.28 -7.92 23.26
C ASN A 82 19.98 -6.76 22.31
N GLN A 83 18.84 -6.81 21.61
CA GLN A 83 18.39 -5.75 20.70
C GLN A 83 17.84 -4.53 21.45
N ALA A 84 17.34 -4.72 22.67
CA ALA A 84 17.05 -3.64 23.60
C ALA A 84 18.36 -3.04 24.16
N VAL A 85 19.12 -2.33 23.32
CA VAL A 85 20.26 -1.55 23.79
C VAL A 85 19.77 -0.54 24.82
N VAL A 86 20.22 -0.75 26.05
CA VAL A 86 20.05 0.11 27.22
C VAL A 86 20.54 1.51 26.86
N ILE A 87 19.66 2.51 26.83
CA ILE A 87 20.08 3.91 26.92
C ILE A 87 20.87 4.04 28.23
N PRO A 88 22.15 4.45 28.21
CA PRO A 88 22.94 4.59 29.42
C PRO A 88 22.24 5.53 30.41
N GLY A 89 21.68 5.00 31.50
CA GLY A 89 21.01 5.78 32.54
C GLY A 89 19.68 5.24 33.06
N ALA A 90 19.04 4.28 32.38
CA ALA A 90 17.75 3.71 32.81
C ALA A 90 17.91 2.32 33.45
N ALA A 91 18.52 2.26 34.63
CA ALA A 91 18.53 1.03 35.43
C ALA A 91 17.14 0.82 36.08
N GLY A 92 16.39 -0.19 35.63
CA GLY A 92 15.29 -0.77 36.41
C GLY A 92 13.86 -0.61 35.88
N THR A 93 13.65 -0.09 34.68
CA THR A 93 12.31 -0.09 34.05
C THR A 93 12.38 -0.65 32.64
N ASN A 94 11.85 -1.86 32.44
CA ASN A 94 11.80 -2.55 31.14
C ASN A 94 10.73 -1.97 30.19
N ALA A 95 10.44 -0.67 30.29
CA ALA A 95 9.40 0.01 29.53
C ALA A 95 10.01 1.21 28.81
N PHE A 96 10.11 1.10 27.49
CA PHE A 96 10.43 2.20 26.60
C PHE A 96 9.21 3.12 26.52
N THR A 97 9.02 4.02 27.49
CA THR A 97 7.95 5.03 27.44
C THR A 97 8.38 6.19 26.56
N ASP A 98 7.75 6.36 25.40
CA ASP A 98 7.72 7.63 24.67
C ASP A 98 7.21 8.73 25.64
N PRO A 99 8.00 9.81 25.92
CA PRO A 99 7.60 10.88 26.83
C PRO A 99 6.28 11.56 26.43
N GLY A 100 5.83 11.42 25.18
CA GLY A 100 4.57 11.97 24.69
C GLY A 100 3.37 11.01 24.69
N ARG A 101 3.58 9.68 24.82
CA ARG A 101 2.51 8.68 24.59
C ARG A 101 2.35 7.60 25.66
N GLY A 102 3.26 7.48 26.63
CA GLY A 102 3.06 6.64 27.81
C GLY A 102 2.86 5.14 27.58
N GLN A 103 3.18 4.62 26.39
CA GLN A 103 3.11 3.19 26.06
C GLN A 103 4.50 2.65 25.74
N GLY A 104 4.76 1.42 26.18
CA GLY A 104 6.00 0.68 25.92
C GLY A 104 6.12 0.31 24.45
N VAL A 105 7.10 0.86 23.74
CA VAL A 105 7.35 0.56 22.33
C VAL A 105 8.53 -0.41 22.24
N LEU A 106 8.31 -1.61 21.71
CA LEU A 106 9.41 -2.43 21.19
C LEU A 106 10.06 -1.64 20.04
N ALA A 107 11.38 -1.51 20.01
CA ALA A 107 12.08 -0.94 18.86
C ALA A 107 11.89 -1.91 17.68
N THR A 108 10.80 -1.74 16.94
CA THR A 108 10.33 -2.62 15.86
C THR A 108 11.08 -2.42 14.55
N ASP A 109 12.05 -1.51 14.49
CA ASP A 109 12.88 -1.33 13.31
C ASP A 109 14.15 -2.18 13.44
N GLY A 110 14.15 -3.36 12.80
CA GLY A 110 15.30 -4.27 12.74
C GLY A 110 15.40 -5.36 13.82
N THR A 111 14.39 -5.52 14.68
CA THR A 111 14.31 -6.64 15.64
C THR A 111 14.04 -7.95 14.89
N GLU A 112 15.11 -8.72 14.65
CA GLU A 112 14.99 -10.11 14.21
C GLU A 112 14.38 -10.95 15.33
N ILE A 113 13.45 -11.85 15.00
CA ILE A 113 12.78 -12.75 15.94
C ILE A 113 12.74 -14.13 15.28
N VAL A 114 13.15 -15.15 16.03
CA VAL A 114 13.16 -16.55 15.59
C VAL A 114 11.79 -17.18 15.84
N PHE A 115 11.08 -17.51 14.77
CA PHE A 115 9.84 -18.27 14.87
C PHE A 115 10.16 -19.77 14.96
N GLY A 116 9.52 -20.47 15.90
CA GLY A 116 9.64 -21.92 15.98
C GLY A 116 8.96 -22.57 14.78
N ALA A 117 9.71 -23.39 14.04
CA ALA A 117 9.18 -24.28 13.02
C ALA A 117 8.38 -25.41 13.70
N ASP A 118 7.11 -25.15 13.99
CA ASP A 118 6.15 -26.15 14.46
C ASP A 118 5.45 -26.78 13.23
N PRO A 119 5.19 -28.11 13.18
CA PRO A 119 4.30 -28.70 12.18
C PRO A 119 2.90 -28.05 12.09
N VAL A 120 2.50 -27.22 13.06
CA VAL A 120 1.26 -26.43 13.05
C VAL A 120 1.43 -25.01 12.47
N ASN A 121 2.65 -24.55 12.18
CA ASN A 121 2.92 -23.27 11.53
C ASN A 121 3.10 -23.47 10.01
N PRO A 122 2.02 -23.34 9.20
CA PRO A 122 2.14 -23.48 7.76
C PRO A 122 3.10 -22.42 7.18
N ALA A 123 3.98 -22.86 6.27
CA ALA A 123 4.82 -21.94 5.53
C ALA A 123 3.96 -20.91 4.78
N LEU A 124 4.26 -19.62 4.97
CA LEU A 124 3.59 -18.55 4.23
C LEU A 124 4.15 -18.47 2.82
N GLY A 125 3.24 -18.56 1.84
CA GLY A 125 3.55 -18.46 0.42
C GLY A 125 2.81 -17.29 -0.23
N LEU A 126 3.46 -16.66 -1.20
CA LEU A 126 2.80 -15.73 -2.11
C LEU A 126 2.48 -16.47 -3.41
N TYR A 127 1.28 -16.27 -3.92
CA TYR A 127 0.88 -16.74 -5.24
C TYR A 127 0.18 -15.63 -6.00
N LEU A 128 0.16 -15.76 -7.33
CA LEU A 128 -0.54 -14.83 -8.21
C LEU A 128 -1.87 -15.45 -8.59
N GLU A 129 -2.95 -14.68 -8.41
CA GLU A 129 -4.30 -15.07 -8.77
C GLU A 129 -4.79 -14.19 -9.93
N TYR A 130 -5.25 -14.83 -11.01
CA TYR A 130 -5.77 -14.14 -12.20
C TYR A 130 -7.26 -14.45 -12.33
N PRO A 131 -8.15 -13.53 -11.94
CA PRO A 131 -9.58 -13.78 -12.03
C PRO A 131 -10.04 -13.92 -13.49
N GLU A 132 -10.60 -15.08 -13.84
CA GLU A 132 -11.13 -15.34 -15.18
C GLU A 132 -12.63 -14.96 -15.30
N ASP A 133 -13.20 -15.12 -16.50
CA ASP A 133 -14.64 -14.95 -16.77
C ASP A 133 -15.24 -13.59 -16.35
N ILE A 134 -14.47 -12.51 -16.47
CA ILE A 134 -14.95 -11.16 -16.17
C ILE A 134 -15.93 -10.74 -17.28
N ARG A 135 -17.19 -10.58 -16.93
CA ARG A 135 -18.24 -10.17 -17.87
C ARG A 135 -18.41 -8.66 -17.86
N MET A 136 -18.67 -8.10 -19.04
CA MET A 136 -18.87 -6.68 -19.23
C MET A 136 -19.94 -6.46 -20.29
N TYR A 137 -20.92 -5.62 -19.98
CA TYR A 137 -21.93 -5.14 -20.93
C TYR A 137 -21.78 -3.64 -21.07
N GLY A 138 -21.51 -3.17 -22.30
CA GLY A 138 -21.31 -1.76 -22.59
C GLY A 138 -22.36 -1.23 -23.57
N PHE A 139 -22.77 0.01 -23.38
CA PHE A 139 -23.52 0.80 -24.34
C PHE A 139 -22.78 2.11 -24.55
N SER A 140 -22.59 2.51 -25.81
CA SER A 140 -21.96 3.78 -26.16
C SER A 140 -22.80 4.54 -27.17
N PHE A 141 -22.80 5.86 -27.08
CA PHE A 141 -23.45 6.73 -28.04
C PHE A 141 -22.53 7.90 -28.43
N ASN A 142 -22.80 8.46 -29.60
CA ASN A 142 -22.19 9.70 -30.07
C ASN A 142 -23.23 10.45 -30.88
N THR A 143 -23.34 11.75 -30.65
CA THR A 143 -24.27 12.65 -31.32
C THR A 143 -23.73 14.07 -31.36
N THR A 144 -24.45 14.97 -32.02
CA THR A 144 -24.13 16.39 -32.06
C THR A 144 -25.32 17.19 -31.55
N LEU A 145 -25.10 18.04 -30.55
CA LEU A 145 -26.08 19.01 -30.04
C LEU A 145 -25.62 20.43 -30.41
N GLY A 146 -26.20 20.97 -31.48
CA GLY A 146 -25.76 22.25 -32.05
C GLY A 146 -24.32 22.14 -32.56
N THR A 147 -23.42 22.96 -32.02
CA THR A 147 -21.98 22.96 -32.37
C THR A 147 -21.14 22.04 -31.49
N TRP A 148 -21.76 21.31 -30.56
CA TRP A 148 -21.07 20.43 -29.62
C TRP A 148 -21.21 18.98 -30.06
N GLY A 149 -20.08 18.29 -30.22
CA GLY A 149 -20.06 16.83 -30.21
C GLY A 149 -20.30 16.35 -28.78
N VAL A 150 -21.19 15.36 -28.61
CA VAL A 150 -21.52 14.77 -27.32
C VAL A 150 -21.41 13.26 -27.47
N GLN A 151 -20.56 12.66 -26.65
CA GLN A 151 -20.31 11.23 -26.64
C GLN A 151 -20.45 10.69 -25.22
N GLY A 152 -20.75 9.42 -25.07
CA GLY A 152 -20.75 8.81 -23.76
C GLY A 152 -20.80 7.30 -23.84
N ASP A 153 -20.42 6.68 -22.73
CA ASP A 153 -20.51 5.25 -22.53
C ASP A 153 -21.02 4.92 -21.12
N PHE A 154 -21.68 3.78 -21.05
CA PHE A 154 -22.16 3.16 -19.84
C PHE A 154 -21.75 1.70 -19.87
N THR A 155 -21.18 1.22 -18.77
CA THR A 155 -20.72 -0.16 -18.64
C THR A 155 -21.22 -0.78 -17.35
N TYR A 156 -21.73 -2.00 -17.43
CA TYR A 156 -22.12 -2.83 -16.30
C TYR A 156 -21.25 -4.10 -16.25
N ARG A 157 -20.64 -4.35 -15.11
CA ARG A 157 -19.82 -5.53 -14.84
C ARG A 157 -20.48 -6.32 -13.69
N PRO A 158 -21.17 -7.44 -13.96
CA PRO A 158 -21.89 -8.18 -12.93
C PRO A 158 -20.99 -8.97 -11.97
N ASN A 159 -19.74 -9.23 -12.33
CA ASN A 159 -18.81 -10.06 -11.56
C ASN A 159 -17.36 -9.53 -11.61
N GLN A 160 -17.22 -8.21 -11.46
CA GLN A 160 -15.92 -7.55 -11.43
C GLN A 160 -15.13 -8.00 -10.19
N PRO A 161 -13.92 -8.54 -10.36
CA PRO A 161 -13.01 -8.77 -9.23
C PRO A 161 -12.52 -7.42 -8.69
N VAL A 162 -12.77 -7.17 -7.42
CA VAL A 162 -12.24 -6.03 -6.66
C VAL A 162 -11.20 -6.56 -5.69
N GLN A 163 -10.05 -5.91 -5.66
CA GLN A 163 -8.93 -6.34 -4.83
C GLN A 163 -9.24 -6.11 -3.35
N LEU A 164 -8.95 -7.12 -2.53
CA LEU A 164 -8.96 -6.98 -1.07
C LEU A 164 -7.69 -6.26 -0.60
N ASP A 165 -7.75 -5.70 0.60
CA ASP A 165 -6.59 -5.06 1.21
C ASP A 165 -5.44 -6.04 1.42
N THR A 166 -4.29 -5.76 0.82
CA THR A 166 -3.08 -6.58 0.93
C THR A 166 -2.57 -6.67 2.36
N ASP A 167 -2.75 -5.61 3.16
CA ASP A 167 -2.38 -5.62 4.57
C ASP A 167 -3.31 -6.55 5.35
N GLN A 168 -4.62 -6.54 5.03
CA GLN A 168 -5.57 -7.50 5.60
C GLN A 168 -5.19 -8.94 5.23
N LEU A 169 -4.87 -9.22 3.96
CA LEU A 169 -4.45 -10.56 3.52
C LEU A 169 -3.19 -11.02 4.26
N THR A 170 -2.23 -10.11 4.45
CA THR A 170 -0.98 -10.39 5.19
C THR A 170 -1.27 -10.68 6.66
N ILE A 171 -2.09 -9.85 7.32
CA ILE A 171 -2.48 -10.04 8.72
C ILE A 171 -3.28 -11.34 8.89
N ALA A 172 -4.21 -11.64 7.98
CA ALA A 172 -4.97 -12.89 7.99
C ALA A 172 -4.05 -14.11 7.84
N SER A 173 -3.07 -14.03 6.95
CA SER A 173 -2.06 -15.08 6.75
C SER A 173 -1.22 -15.32 8.01
N LEU A 174 -0.69 -14.25 8.62
CA LEU A 174 0.10 -14.29 9.86
C LEU A 174 -0.70 -14.80 11.06
N ASN A 175 -2.00 -14.48 11.14
CA ASN A 175 -2.90 -14.99 12.17
C ASN A 175 -3.13 -16.51 12.01
N SER A 176 -3.48 -16.95 10.79
CA SER A 176 -3.68 -18.37 10.47
C SER A 176 -2.41 -19.20 10.69
N GLY A 177 -1.25 -18.62 10.39
CA GLY A 177 0.09 -19.18 10.66
C GLY A 177 0.57 -19.06 12.10
N CYS A 178 -0.29 -18.67 13.06
CA CYS A 178 0.05 -18.54 14.48
C CYS A 178 1.17 -17.53 14.81
N THR A 179 1.63 -16.71 13.87
CA THR A 179 2.79 -15.82 14.05
C THR A 179 2.55 -14.81 15.17
N PHE A 180 1.38 -14.18 15.20
CA PHE A 180 1.06 -13.23 16.27
C PHE A 180 0.91 -13.91 17.64
N GLN A 181 0.40 -15.15 17.70
CA GLN A 181 0.29 -15.90 18.94
C GLN A 181 1.66 -16.34 19.47
N GLN A 182 2.61 -16.68 18.59
CA GLN A 182 3.99 -16.99 18.96
C GLN A 182 4.74 -15.74 19.47
N LEU A 183 4.46 -14.57 18.91
CA LEU A 183 5.14 -13.31 19.24
C LEU A 183 4.57 -12.64 20.50
N LEU A 184 3.24 -12.58 20.64
CA LEU A 184 2.57 -11.85 21.71
C LEU A 184 2.07 -12.77 22.83
N GLY A 185 2.00 -14.08 22.59
CA GLY A 185 1.30 -15.03 23.45
C GLY A 185 -0.23 -14.97 23.26
N PRO A 186 -0.98 -16.05 23.55
CA PRO A 186 -2.42 -16.12 23.29
C PRO A 186 -3.24 -15.05 24.01
N SER A 187 -2.82 -14.71 25.23
CA SER A 187 -3.53 -13.76 26.10
C SER A 187 -3.34 -12.30 25.66
N ALA A 188 -2.13 -11.92 25.21
CA ALA A 188 -1.89 -10.56 24.72
C ALA A 188 -2.37 -10.39 23.29
N TYR A 189 -2.33 -11.44 22.46
CA TYR A 189 -2.92 -11.45 21.11
C TYR A 189 -4.40 -11.06 21.14
N GLY A 190 -5.21 -11.74 21.96
CA GLY A 190 -6.64 -11.43 22.09
C GLY A 190 -6.96 -10.07 22.71
N ALA A 191 -6.05 -9.51 23.51
CA ALA A 191 -6.22 -8.22 24.19
C ALA A 191 -5.73 -7.01 23.37
N LEU A 192 -4.62 -7.16 22.64
CA LEU A 192 -4.02 -6.12 21.79
C LEU A 192 -4.67 -6.03 20.41
N ILE A 193 -5.37 -7.09 20.00
CA ILE A 193 -6.00 -7.16 18.68
C ILE A 193 -7.47 -7.59 18.79
N PRO A 194 -8.32 -6.84 19.53
CA PRO A 194 -9.75 -7.09 19.55
C PRO A 194 -10.30 -6.94 18.13
N GLY A 195 -10.65 -8.06 17.49
CA GLY A 195 -11.17 -8.05 16.11
C GLY A 195 -10.19 -8.48 15.01
N ALA A 196 -8.98 -9.00 15.30
CA ALA A 196 -8.21 -9.72 14.28
C ALA A 196 -8.94 -10.97 13.76
N THR A 197 -9.77 -11.59 14.60
CA THR A 197 -10.77 -12.60 14.18
C THR A 197 -11.80 -12.06 13.19
N GLY A 198 -11.85 -10.74 13.00
CA GLY A 198 -12.72 -9.97 12.12
C GLY A 198 -11.98 -9.22 11.01
N LEU A 199 -10.68 -9.45 10.83
CA LEU A 199 -10.00 -9.18 9.55
C LEU A 199 -10.13 -10.37 8.58
N ALA A 200 -11.18 -11.13 8.80
CA ALA A 200 -11.56 -12.28 8.02
C ALA A 200 -11.68 -11.91 6.54
N ASN A 201 -10.83 -12.58 5.76
CA ASN A 201 -11.18 -12.99 4.41
C ASN A 201 -12.37 -13.98 4.47
N PRO A 202 -13.24 -14.11 3.45
CA PRO A 202 -14.22 -15.19 3.34
C PRO A 202 -13.62 -16.57 3.67
N ASP A 203 -12.35 -16.77 3.34
CA ASP A 203 -11.62 -18.03 3.60
C ASP A 203 -11.12 -18.17 5.06
N THR A 204 -11.12 -17.09 5.84
CA THR A 204 -10.57 -17.05 7.22
C THR A 204 -11.58 -16.55 8.27
N TYR A 205 -12.87 -16.49 7.92
CA TYR A 205 -13.91 -16.06 8.86
C TYR A 205 -14.02 -17.02 10.06
N GLY A 206 -13.71 -16.51 11.25
CA GLY A 206 -13.66 -17.30 12.48
C GLY A 206 -12.42 -18.19 12.62
N ALA A 207 -11.42 -18.05 11.74
CA ALA A 207 -10.18 -18.80 11.83
C ALA A 207 -9.31 -18.31 13.00
N SER A 208 -8.90 -19.25 13.85
CA SER A 208 -7.85 -19.05 14.85
C SER A 208 -6.51 -19.59 14.33
N CYS A 209 -5.42 -19.32 15.06
CA CYS A 209 -4.12 -19.98 14.86
C CYS A 209 -4.29 -21.49 14.54
N GLY A 210 -3.66 -21.93 13.45
CA GLY A 210 -3.65 -23.34 13.01
C GLY A 210 -4.95 -23.83 12.34
N THR A 211 -5.92 -22.95 12.11
CA THR A 211 -7.17 -23.32 11.43
C THR A 211 -6.90 -23.44 9.94
N MET A 212 -6.38 -24.59 9.48
CA MET A 212 -6.26 -24.88 8.04
C MET A 212 -7.55 -25.41 7.41
N GLY A 213 -8.61 -25.63 8.20
CA GLY A 213 -9.72 -26.48 7.82
C GLY A 213 -9.38 -27.96 8.03
N THR A 214 -10.35 -28.76 8.48
CA THR A 214 -10.12 -30.16 8.85
C THR A 214 -9.60 -30.97 7.64
N GLY A 215 -8.35 -31.44 7.70
CA GLY A 215 -7.74 -32.29 6.66
C GLY A 215 -7.02 -31.54 5.52
N ALA A 216 -6.96 -30.20 5.56
CA ALA A 216 -6.18 -29.43 4.60
C ALA A 216 -4.70 -29.35 5.01
N GLN A 217 -3.80 -29.37 4.04
CA GLN A 217 -2.36 -29.17 4.24
C GLN A 217 -1.91 -27.74 3.87
N THR A 218 -2.75 -27.02 3.13
CA THR A 218 -2.53 -25.64 2.68
C THR A 218 -3.85 -24.88 2.73
N MET A 219 -3.76 -23.57 2.97
CA MET A 219 -4.87 -22.64 2.82
C MET A 219 -4.49 -21.54 1.85
N ASP A 220 -5.29 -21.37 0.81
CA ASP A 220 -5.19 -20.23 -0.08
C ASP A 220 -6.16 -19.15 0.42
N ILE A 221 -5.67 -17.92 0.53
CA ILE A 221 -6.46 -16.77 0.99
C ILE A 221 -6.74 -15.91 -0.23
N GLN A 222 -7.99 -15.92 -0.71
CA GLN A 222 -8.36 -15.29 -1.98
C GLN A 222 -8.08 -13.78 -1.97
N GLY A 223 -7.44 -13.25 -3.02
CA GLY A 223 -7.01 -11.85 -3.05
C GLY A 223 -8.08 -10.83 -3.48
N TYR A 224 -9.27 -11.29 -3.87
CA TYR A 224 -10.31 -10.45 -4.47
C TYR A 224 -11.72 -10.92 -4.11
N GLU A 225 -12.68 -10.01 -4.21
CA GLU A 225 -14.12 -10.31 -4.12
C GLU A 225 -14.80 -9.92 -5.44
N ARG A 226 -15.79 -10.72 -5.89
CA ARG A 226 -16.55 -10.39 -7.11
C ARG A 226 -17.79 -9.58 -6.75
N THR A 227 -17.89 -8.38 -7.31
CA THR A 227 -19.03 -7.48 -7.10
C THR A 227 -19.56 -6.93 -8.42
N LYS A 228 -20.73 -6.29 -8.35
CA LYS A 228 -21.35 -5.55 -9.44
C LYS A 228 -20.76 -4.15 -9.49
N ILE A 229 -20.31 -3.69 -10.66
CA ILE A 229 -19.84 -2.31 -10.86
C ILE A 229 -20.51 -1.70 -12.08
N PHE A 230 -20.96 -0.45 -11.92
CA PHE A 230 -21.43 0.39 -13.01
C PHE A 230 -20.44 1.53 -13.22
N THR A 231 -20.10 1.82 -14.48
CA THR A 231 -19.32 3.01 -14.85
C THR A 231 -20.07 3.76 -15.94
N ALA A 232 -20.08 5.08 -15.86
CA ALA A 232 -20.68 5.92 -16.87
C ALA A 232 -19.81 7.15 -17.08
N GLN A 233 -19.68 7.59 -18.32
CA GLN A 233 -19.02 8.85 -18.65
C GLN A 233 -19.69 9.53 -19.83
N VAL A 234 -19.68 10.86 -19.79
CA VAL A 234 -20.18 11.72 -20.86
C VAL A 234 -19.12 12.76 -21.16
N GLY A 235 -18.70 12.78 -22.43
CA GLY A 235 -17.78 13.74 -22.99
C GLY A 235 -18.48 14.74 -23.90
N THR A 236 -17.97 15.95 -23.95
CA THR A 236 -18.35 16.95 -24.96
C THR A 236 -17.12 17.52 -25.63
N THR A 237 -17.24 17.86 -26.91
CA THR A 237 -16.19 18.53 -27.69
C THR A 237 -16.82 19.68 -28.46
N ALA A 238 -16.26 20.88 -28.30
CA ALA A 238 -16.68 22.06 -29.04
C ALA A 238 -15.48 22.75 -29.68
N THR A 239 -15.70 23.26 -30.89
CA THR A 239 -14.76 24.09 -31.63
C THR A 239 -15.34 25.48 -31.82
N PHE A 240 -14.63 26.51 -31.37
CA PHE A 240 -15.04 27.90 -31.43
C PHE A 240 -14.12 28.65 -32.40
N THR A 241 -14.68 29.24 -33.44
CA THR A 241 -13.95 30.06 -34.41
C THR A 241 -13.75 31.49 -33.90
N ALA A 242 -12.88 32.26 -34.55
CA ALA A 242 -12.59 33.67 -34.24
C ALA A 242 -13.84 34.60 -34.15
N SER A 243 -14.94 34.24 -34.78
CA SER A 243 -16.22 34.95 -34.69
C SER A 243 -16.91 34.83 -33.32
N ASN A 244 -16.49 33.87 -32.48
CA ASN A 244 -16.98 33.74 -31.12
C ASN A 244 -16.41 34.87 -30.25
N PRO A 245 -17.23 35.62 -29.49
CA PRO A 245 -16.76 36.75 -28.68
C PRO A 245 -15.65 36.41 -27.69
N LEU A 246 -15.65 35.20 -27.12
CA LEU A 246 -14.61 34.76 -26.17
C LEU A 246 -13.28 34.51 -26.88
N ILE A 247 -13.31 33.87 -28.05
CA ILE A 247 -12.12 33.57 -28.86
C ILE A 247 -11.56 34.85 -29.47
N GLY A 248 -12.41 35.72 -30.00
CA GLY A 248 -12.04 37.03 -30.50
C GLY A 248 -11.45 37.94 -29.42
N ALA A 249 -11.98 37.90 -28.19
CA ALA A 249 -11.43 38.69 -27.07
C ALA A 249 -10.01 38.28 -26.67
N VAL A 250 -9.66 37.00 -26.81
CA VAL A 250 -8.30 36.49 -26.57
C VAL A 250 -7.41 36.51 -27.83
N GLY A 251 -7.95 37.00 -28.95
CA GLY A 251 -7.23 37.14 -30.23
C GLY A 251 -6.81 35.82 -30.89
N ALA A 252 -7.44 34.71 -30.52
CA ALA A 252 -7.15 33.39 -31.11
C ALA A 252 -7.95 33.16 -32.39
N ASP A 253 -7.47 32.27 -33.27
CA ASP A 253 -8.20 31.89 -34.49
C ASP A 253 -9.22 30.78 -34.24
N LEU A 254 -8.84 29.85 -33.36
CA LEU A 254 -9.64 28.68 -33.00
C LEU A 254 -9.46 28.38 -31.51
N GLY A 255 -10.56 28.06 -30.84
CA GLY A 255 -10.58 27.44 -29.52
C GLY A 255 -11.17 26.05 -29.60
N ILE A 256 -10.58 25.10 -28.88
CA ILE A 256 -11.10 23.75 -28.70
C ILE A 256 -11.36 23.58 -27.20
N LEU A 257 -12.55 23.11 -26.86
CA LEU A 257 -12.90 22.72 -25.51
C LEU A 257 -13.36 21.27 -25.53
N VAL A 258 -12.71 20.44 -24.73
CA VAL A 258 -13.12 19.07 -24.45
C VAL A 258 -13.44 18.98 -22.96
N THR A 259 -14.57 18.38 -22.63
CA THR A 259 -14.96 18.12 -21.25
C THR A 259 -15.33 16.66 -21.12
N GLU A 260 -14.98 16.03 -20.01
CA GLU A 260 -15.43 14.69 -19.68
C GLU A 260 -15.87 14.67 -18.23
N VAL A 261 -17.05 14.12 -17.97
CA VAL A 261 -17.54 13.85 -16.62
C VAL A 261 -17.81 12.36 -16.53
N GLY A 262 -17.23 11.71 -15.53
CA GLY A 262 -17.36 10.28 -15.35
C GLY A 262 -17.64 9.92 -13.89
N ALA A 263 -18.35 8.81 -13.71
CA ALA A 263 -18.73 8.28 -12.42
C ALA A 263 -18.68 6.76 -12.39
N MET A 264 -18.50 6.23 -11.19
CA MET A 264 -18.55 4.82 -10.88
C MET A 264 -19.47 4.58 -9.70
N TYR A 265 -20.28 3.54 -9.81
CA TYR A 265 -21.15 3.06 -8.74
C TYR A 265 -20.84 1.60 -8.42
N ALA A 266 -20.38 1.36 -7.20
CA ALA A 266 -20.08 0.08 -6.60
C ALA A 266 -21.05 -0.14 -5.42
N PRO A 267 -22.25 -0.72 -5.65
CA PRO A 267 -23.29 -0.86 -4.62
C PRO A 267 -22.86 -1.64 -3.39
N ASP A 268 -21.97 -2.63 -3.56
CA ASP A 268 -21.53 -3.51 -2.47
C ASP A 268 -20.26 -2.97 -1.76
N ALA A 269 -19.85 -1.73 -2.03
CA ALA A 269 -18.71 -1.13 -1.36
C ALA A 269 -18.94 -1.07 0.17
N PRO A 270 -18.03 -1.63 1.00
CA PRO A 270 -18.25 -1.75 2.42
C PRO A 270 -18.30 -0.38 3.09
N ASN A 271 -19.44 -0.06 3.69
CA ASN A 271 -19.67 1.16 4.45
C ASN A 271 -19.00 1.06 5.83
N THR A 272 -17.68 1.24 5.88
CA THR A 272 -16.80 1.62 7.02
C THR A 272 -17.01 1.06 8.44
N SER A 273 -17.91 0.11 8.71
CA SER A 273 -18.12 -0.43 10.04
C SER A 273 -18.71 -1.84 9.98
N GLY A 274 -17.85 -2.82 10.20
CA GLY A 274 -18.19 -4.24 10.23
C GLY A 274 -16.92 -5.06 10.08
N ALA A 275 -16.70 -5.99 11.00
CA ALA A 275 -15.49 -6.79 11.11
C ALA A 275 -15.43 -7.94 10.08
N ASN A 276 -15.68 -7.66 8.80
CA ASN A 276 -15.79 -8.65 7.73
C ASN A 276 -15.40 -8.01 6.40
N LEU A 277 -14.25 -8.40 5.81
CA LEU A 277 -13.76 -7.97 4.48
C LEU A 277 -13.53 -6.47 4.23
N ARG A 278 -12.29 -6.11 3.89
CA ARG A 278 -11.90 -4.76 3.46
C ARG A 278 -11.40 -4.78 2.02
N TRP A 279 -12.02 -3.96 1.18
CA TRP A 279 -11.51 -3.67 -0.16
C TRP A 279 -10.24 -2.83 -0.08
N GLY A 280 -9.44 -2.87 -1.15
CA GLY A 280 -8.11 -2.27 -1.22
C GLY A 280 -8.02 -0.85 -0.65
N ASN A 281 -6.94 -0.62 0.09
CA ASN A 281 -6.62 0.67 0.71
C ASN A 281 -6.47 1.77 -0.35
N VAL A 282 -7.12 2.92 -0.16
CA VAL A 282 -7.04 4.08 -1.08
C VAL A 282 -6.21 5.24 -0.51
N CYS A 283 -5.70 5.09 0.71
CA CYS A 283 -4.91 6.10 1.37
C CYS A 283 -3.46 6.15 0.87
N ALA A 284 -3.01 7.36 0.64
CA ALA A 284 -1.62 7.72 0.36
C ALA A 284 -0.68 7.45 1.56
N SER A 285 0.60 7.26 1.30
CA SER A 285 1.68 7.23 2.32
C SER A 285 1.55 6.15 3.41
N GLY A 286 0.94 5.00 3.08
CA GLY A 286 0.86 3.85 3.99
C GLY A 286 -0.10 4.03 5.17
N GLY A 287 -1.01 5.01 5.08
CA GLY A 287 -2.09 5.16 6.08
C GLY A 287 -3.10 4.01 5.97
N THR A 288 -3.52 3.43 7.09
CA THR A 288 -4.44 2.29 7.15
C THR A 288 -5.51 2.48 8.24
N ASP A 289 -6.71 1.96 8.03
CA ASP A 289 -7.78 1.85 9.04
C ASP A 289 -7.87 0.42 9.63
N LEU A 290 -6.83 -0.40 9.40
CA LEU A 290 -6.73 -1.74 9.98
C LEU A 290 -6.26 -1.67 11.44
N PRO A 291 -6.72 -2.58 12.32
CA PRO A 291 -6.08 -2.78 13.62
C PRO A 291 -4.61 -3.14 13.40
N LEU A 292 -3.76 -2.89 14.41
CA LEU A 292 -2.29 -3.09 14.41
C LEU A 292 -1.42 -1.91 14.00
N GLY A 293 -1.97 -0.70 13.85
CA GLY A 293 -1.17 0.51 13.56
C GLY A 293 0.08 0.67 14.43
N GLY A 294 -0.06 0.53 15.75
CA GLY A 294 1.08 0.61 16.67
C GLY A 294 2.05 -0.58 16.65
N PHE A 295 1.60 -1.76 16.20
CA PHE A 295 2.42 -2.99 16.20
C PHE A 295 3.21 -3.14 14.90
N LEU A 296 2.59 -2.84 13.76
CA LEU A 296 3.19 -2.90 12.42
C LEU A 296 3.77 -1.55 11.98
N SER A 297 3.82 -0.56 12.88
CA SER A 297 4.19 0.82 12.57
C SER A 297 3.38 1.41 11.39
N LEU A 298 2.13 1.00 11.24
CA LEU A 298 1.23 1.55 10.22
C LEU A 298 0.61 2.85 10.75
N ALA A 299 0.54 3.86 9.89
CA ALA A 299 -0.08 5.12 10.25
C ALA A 299 -1.62 4.95 10.30
N ASP A 300 -2.19 4.93 11.50
CA ASP A 300 -3.64 4.79 11.67
C ASP A 300 -4.37 5.99 11.04
N ARG A 301 -5.30 5.69 10.13
CA ARG A 301 -6.03 6.69 9.36
C ARG A 301 -7.39 6.17 8.92
N ASP A 302 -8.44 6.87 9.33
CA ASP A 302 -9.81 6.56 8.94
C ASP A 302 -10.12 6.92 7.48
N GLY A 303 -11.17 6.32 6.91
CA GLY A 303 -11.70 6.65 5.59
C GLY A 303 -10.81 6.21 4.43
N CYS A 304 -9.95 5.21 4.65
CA CYS A 304 -9.02 4.67 3.67
C CYS A 304 -9.65 3.59 2.76
N ARG A 305 -10.97 3.65 2.54
CA ARG A 305 -11.72 2.62 1.79
C ARG A 305 -12.42 3.18 0.56
N PRO A 306 -12.65 2.34 -0.47
CA PRO A 306 -13.48 2.73 -1.60
C PRO A 306 -14.89 3.09 -1.17
N THR A 307 -15.49 4.05 -1.87
CA THR A 307 -16.85 4.50 -1.62
C THR A 307 -17.82 3.90 -2.64
N SER A 308 -19.10 3.84 -2.29
CA SER A 308 -20.12 3.29 -3.17
C SER A 308 -20.31 4.11 -4.45
N VAL A 309 -20.15 5.43 -4.38
CA VAL A 309 -20.12 6.33 -5.54
C VAL A 309 -18.79 7.05 -5.56
N SER A 310 -18.15 7.11 -6.73
CA SER A 310 -16.98 7.94 -6.97
C SER A 310 -17.08 8.60 -8.33
N TRP A 311 -16.67 9.87 -8.46
CA TRP A 311 -16.80 10.61 -9.71
C TRP A 311 -15.78 11.73 -9.85
N GLY A 312 -15.56 12.14 -11.09
CA GLY A 312 -14.61 13.19 -11.43
C GLY A 312 -14.89 13.77 -12.80
N TYR A 313 -14.07 14.76 -13.15
CA TYR A 313 -14.11 15.36 -14.48
C TYR A 313 -12.71 15.74 -14.98
N VAL A 314 -12.59 15.79 -16.30
CA VAL A 314 -11.41 16.26 -17.01
C VAL A 314 -11.83 17.35 -17.98
N LEU A 315 -11.05 18.42 -18.06
CA LEU A 315 -11.24 19.50 -19.02
C LEU A 315 -9.95 19.68 -19.81
N LEU A 316 -10.07 19.90 -21.11
CA LEU A 316 -8.98 20.31 -21.97
C LEU A 316 -9.42 21.53 -22.77
N GLY A 317 -8.74 22.65 -22.57
CA GLY A 317 -8.87 23.84 -23.39
C GLY A 317 -7.62 24.04 -24.21
N GLN A 318 -7.77 24.28 -25.51
CA GLN A 318 -6.66 24.63 -26.39
C GLN A 318 -7.04 25.85 -27.22
N LEU A 319 -6.13 26.80 -27.34
CA LEU A 319 -6.25 27.87 -28.31
C LEU A 319 -5.25 27.64 -29.44
N GLN A 320 -5.57 28.15 -30.62
CA GLN A 320 -4.67 28.16 -31.76
C GLN A 320 -4.54 29.60 -32.25
N TYR A 321 -3.30 30.04 -32.32
CA TYR A 321 -2.91 31.31 -32.92
C TYR A 321 -2.06 31.00 -34.15
N ASN A 322 -2.61 31.25 -35.33
CA ASN A 322 -1.87 31.18 -36.57
C ASN A 322 -1.26 32.54 -36.85
N SER A 323 -0.02 32.52 -37.31
CA SER A 323 0.69 33.73 -37.74
C SER A 323 0.77 34.82 -36.67
N VAL A 324 1.22 34.43 -35.47
CA VAL A 324 1.33 35.31 -34.31
C VAL A 324 2.16 36.56 -34.68
N PHE A 325 1.61 37.75 -34.41
CA PHE A 325 2.21 39.05 -34.78
C PHE A 325 2.52 39.21 -36.28
N GLY A 326 1.82 38.50 -37.16
CA GLY A 326 2.08 38.52 -38.61
C GLY A 326 3.33 37.75 -39.02
N THR A 327 3.92 36.95 -38.12
CA THR A 327 5.04 36.06 -38.40
C THR A 327 4.57 34.71 -38.94
N ALA A 328 5.47 33.83 -39.37
CA ALA A 328 5.12 32.44 -39.73
C ALA A 328 5.08 31.49 -38.52
N VAL A 329 4.91 32.04 -37.31
CA VAL A 329 4.87 31.27 -36.06
C VAL A 329 3.42 30.92 -35.73
N THR A 330 3.17 29.63 -35.48
CA THR A 330 1.92 29.14 -34.90
C THR A 330 2.16 28.79 -33.44
N LEU A 331 1.25 29.20 -32.55
CA LEU A 331 1.28 28.86 -31.13
C LEU A 331 -0.03 28.17 -30.71
N ASN A 332 0.12 27.13 -29.90
CA ASN A 332 -0.97 26.32 -29.37
C ASN A 332 -0.81 26.21 -27.83
N PRO A 333 -1.29 27.21 -27.07
CA PRO A 333 -1.39 27.05 -25.63
C PRO A 333 -2.55 26.10 -25.28
N THR A 334 -2.27 25.14 -24.40
CA THR A 334 -3.20 24.11 -23.95
C THR A 334 -3.21 24.05 -22.43
N VAL A 335 -4.40 23.96 -21.85
CA VAL A 335 -4.62 23.72 -20.43
C VAL A 335 -5.41 22.43 -20.31
N ALA A 336 -4.86 21.47 -19.56
CA ALA A 336 -5.59 20.28 -19.15
C ALA A 336 -5.78 20.31 -17.64
N TRP A 337 -6.99 19.99 -17.19
CA TRP A 337 -7.38 19.96 -15.78
C TRP A 337 -8.04 18.63 -15.48
N SER A 338 -7.68 17.99 -14.38
CA SER A 338 -8.41 16.83 -13.86
C SER A 338 -8.75 17.02 -12.39
N HIS A 339 -9.89 16.48 -11.98
CA HIS A 339 -10.34 16.52 -10.59
C HIS A 339 -11.20 15.30 -10.26
N GLY A 340 -10.75 14.48 -9.31
CA GLY A 340 -11.59 13.50 -8.62
C GLY A 340 -12.39 14.22 -7.54
N VAL A 341 -13.67 14.43 -7.78
CA VAL A 341 -14.47 15.37 -6.99
C VAL A 341 -14.87 14.78 -5.66
N SER A 342 -15.40 13.55 -5.67
CA SER A 342 -15.80 12.88 -4.44
C SER A 342 -15.79 11.37 -4.63
N GLY A 343 -15.49 10.70 -3.52
CA GLY A 343 -15.42 9.25 -3.45
C GLY A 343 -14.15 8.66 -4.05
N ASN A 344 -13.88 7.43 -3.65
CA ASN A 344 -12.71 6.67 -4.05
C ASN A 344 -13.16 5.39 -4.76
N SER A 345 -12.71 5.22 -5.99
CA SER A 345 -13.00 4.02 -6.79
C SER A 345 -12.17 2.81 -6.33
N PRO A 346 -12.75 1.59 -6.32
CA PRO A 346 -12.07 0.37 -5.88
C PRO A 346 -10.99 -0.09 -6.86
N SER A 347 -9.92 -0.70 -6.33
CA SER A 347 -8.91 -1.40 -7.15
C SER A 347 -9.51 -2.67 -7.77
N PRO A 348 -9.22 -3.01 -9.04
CA PRO A 348 -8.27 -2.37 -9.95
C PRO A 348 -8.85 -1.21 -10.77
N LEU A 349 -10.15 -0.93 -10.65
CA LEU A 349 -10.83 0.15 -11.38
C LEU A 349 -10.61 1.53 -10.70
N SER A 350 -9.36 1.87 -10.43
CA SER A 350 -8.93 3.00 -9.60
C SER A 350 -8.94 4.36 -10.34
N ASN A 351 -10.04 4.70 -11.00
CA ASN A 351 -10.15 5.90 -11.86
C ASN A 351 -10.28 7.22 -11.07
N TYR A 352 -10.91 7.18 -9.90
CA TYR A 352 -11.24 8.36 -9.10
C TYR A 352 -10.65 8.27 -7.70
N ARG A 353 -10.00 9.36 -7.29
CA ARG A 353 -9.49 9.62 -5.94
C ARG A 353 -10.03 10.95 -5.46
N GLU A 354 -10.65 10.94 -4.30
CA GLU A 354 -11.32 12.12 -3.76
C GLU A 354 -10.33 13.26 -3.50
N GLY A 355 -10.68 14.47 -3.97
CA GLY A 355 -9.87 15.67 -3.80
C GLY A 355 -8.62 15.73 -4.66
N ALA A 356 -8.23 14.66 -5.35
CA ALA A 356 -7.05 14.62 -6.22
C ALA A 356 -7.26 15.49 -7.46
N LYS A 357 -6.32 16.40 -7.71
CA LYS A 357 -6.38 17.37 -8.80
C LYS A 357 -5.05 17.42 -9.54
N SER A 358 -5.12 17.74 -10.83
CA SER A 358 -3.95 18.10 -11.59
C SER A 358 -4.26 19.21 -12.59
N VAL A 359 -3.27 20.05 -12.84
CA VAL A 359 -3.30 21.02 -13.92
C VAL A 359 -2.04 20.89 -14.76
N SER A 360 -2.20 20.83 -16.07
CA SER A 360 -1.10 20.82 -17.02
C SER A 360 -1.23 22.01 -17.97
N LEU A 361 -0.22 22.86 -17.96
CA LEU A 361 -0.08 24.00 -18.86
C LEU A 361 0.93 23.65 -19.93
N GLN A 362 0.59 23.82 -21.19
CA GLN A 362 1.44 23.48 -22.31
C GLN A 362 1.44 24.63 -23.31
N LEU A 363 2.60 24.90 -23.88
CA LEU A 363 2.74 25.82 -24.99
C LEU A 363 3.53 25.12 -26.09
N ASN A 364 2.85 24.78 -27.17
CA ASN A 364 3.48 24.22 -28.36
C ASN A 364 3.61 25.31 -29.42
N GLY A 365 4.73 25.28 -30.15
CA GLY A 365 5.02 26.24 -31.20
C GLY A 365 5.63 25.57 -32.42
N SER A 366 5.32 26.12 -33.59
CA SER A 366 5.96 25.72 -34.84
C SER A 366 6.34 26.91 -35.70
N TYR A 367 7.50 26.84 -36.31
CA TYR A 367 8.02 27.81 -37.26
C TYR A 367 8.73 27.09 -38.41
N GLN A 368 8.10 27.10 -39.59
CA GLN A 368 8.61 26.40 -40.78
C GLN A 368 8.94 24.92 -40.50
N ARG A 369 10.23 24.59 -40.34
CA ARG A 369 10.76 23.25 -40.09
C ARG A 369 10.99 22.95 -38.61
N TRP A 370 10.93 23.97 -37.75
CA TRP A 370 11.12 23.86 -36.32
C TRP A 370 9.79 23.63 -35.62
N ARG A 371 9.79 22.71 -34.65
CA ARG A 371 8.70 22.50 -33.70
C ARG A 371 9.31 22.42 -32.31
N GLY A 372 8.60 22.94 -31.32
CA GLY A 372 9.02 22.82 -29.94
C GLY A 372 7.84 23.01 -29.01
N GLY A 373 8.01 22.55 -27.78
CA GLY A 373 6.97 22.57 -26.78
C GLY A 373 7.57 22.64 -25.39
N VAL A 374 6.88 23.34 -24.52
CA VAL A 374 7.14 23.35 -23.08
C VAL A 374 5.85 22.99 -22.36
N SER A 375 5.95 22.15 -21.34
CA SER A 375 4.83 21.78 -20.48
C SER A 375 5.23 21.79 -19.02
N TYR A 376 4.30 22.22 -18.17
CA TYR A 376 4.41 22.13 -16.73
C TYR A 376 3.15 21.45 -16.18
N THR A 377 3.32 20.45 -15.34
CA THR A 377 2.22 19.74 -14.69
C THR A 377 2.39 19.87 -13.19
N ASN A 378 1.32 20.32 -12.53
CA ASN A 378 1.22 20.41 -11.08
C ASN A 378 0.10 19.51 -10.57
N PHE A 379 0.40 18.75 -9.52
CA PHE A 379 -0.52 17.87 -8.81
C PHE A 379 -0.80 18.45 -7.43
N PHE A 380 -2.04 18.40 -7.00
CA PHE A 380 -2.46 18.93 -5.69
C PHE A 380 -3.78 18.30 -5.28
N GLY A 381 -4.21 18.54 -4.05
CA GLY A 381 -5.44 17.95 -3.55
C GLY A 381 -5.29 17.43 -2.14
N ASP A 382 -6.12 16.47 -1.80
CA ASP A 382 -6.05 15.81 -0.51
C ASP A 382 -4.86 14.83 -0.47
N ALA A 383 -3.83 15.19 0.30
CA ALA A 383 -2.66 14.35 0.55
C ALA A 383 -3.03 13.01 1.22
N LYS A 384 -4.27 12.87 1.70
CA LYS A 384 -4.81 11.60 2.16
C LYS A 384 -5.03 10.58 1.03
N TYR A 385 -5.33 11.01 -0.19
CA TYR A 385 -5.66 10.08 -1.28
C TYR A 385 -4.76 10.26 -2.52
N ALA A 386 -3.84 11.21 -2.50
CA ALA A 386 -2.94 11.54 -3.60
C ALA A 386 -1.47 11.61 -3.15
N ASP A 387 -0.68 10.60 -3.55
CA ASP A 387 0.77 10.49 -3.29
C ASP A 387 1.65 11.28 -4.28
N ASN A 388 1.03 11.92 -5.28
CA ASN A 388 1.74 12.65 -6.32
C ASN A 388 1.72 14.17 -6.12
N THR A 389 1.17 14.66 -5.00
CA THR A 389 1.03 16.09 -4.72
C THR A 389 2.36 16.84 -4.62
N ASP A 390 3.48 16.14 -4.49
CA ASP A 390 4.84 16.67 -4.49
C ASP A 390 5.64 16.32 -5.77
N ARG A 391 5.00 15.68 -6.75
CA ARG A 391 5.64 15.14 -7.97
C ARG A 391 5.42 16.00 -9.20
N ASP A 392 5.47 17.31 -9.03
CA ASP A 392 5.38 18.26 -10.12
C ASP A 392 6.57 18.11 -11.07
N PHE A 393 6.35 18.34 -12.36
CA PHE A 393 7.42 18.24 -13.35
C PHE A 393 7.24 19.20 -14.52
N MET A 394 8.37 19.48 -15.18
CA MET A 394 8.46 20.27 -16.39
C MET A 394 9.08 19.42 -17.50
N SER A 395 8.57 19.57 -18.73
CA SER A 395 9.11 18.92 -19.91
C SER A 395 9.30 19.93 -21.04
N MET A 396 10.35 19.72 -21.84
CA MET A 396 10.66 20.53 -23.01
C MET A 396 11.06 19.62 -24.17
N ASN A 397 10.64 19.98 -25.38
CA ASN A 397 11.08 19.30 -26.59
C ASN A 397 11.40 20.29 -27.71
N ILE A 398 12.27 19.86 -28.63
CA ILE A 398 12.57 20.57 -29.87
C ILE A 398 12.80 19.55 -30.98
N SER A 399 12.29 19.84 -32.16
CA SER A 399 12.37 18.99 -33.35
C SER A 399 12.61 19.84 -34.60
N TYR A 400 13.44 19.33 -35.50
CA TYR A 400 13.75 19.93 -36.80
C TYR A 400 13.57 18.91 -37.92
N ALA A 401 12.78 19.26 -38.93
CA ALA A 401 12.58 18.45 -40.13
C ALA A 401 13.55 18.89 -41.25
N PHE A 402 14.40 17.98 -41.75
CA PHE A 402 15.42 18.25 -42.77
C PHE A 402 14.89 18.14 -44.20
#